data_AF-A0A8T4D0U0-F1
#
_entry.id   AF-A0A8T4D0U0-F1
#
_cell.length_a   1.000
_cell.length_b   1.000
_cell.length_c   1.000
_cell.angle_alpha   90.00
_cell.angle_beta   90.00
_cell.angle_gamma   90.00
#
_symmetry.space_group_name_H-M   'P 1'
#
loop_
_entity.id
_entity.type
_entity.pdbx_description
1 polymer ?
#
loop_
_entity_poly.entity_id
_entity_poly.type
_entity_poly.pdbx_seq_one_letter_code
_entity_poly.pdbx_strand_id
1 'polypeptide(L)'
;MSVKRVCKLPHIDIESSGPLSALVTNGFGSYFAIDETLSYQGWYVLSPKEWRMQKIIESITPVGLDCVELQTNLNNIRRKFSDTKADTIFSYQKTLLYSTTGLEDTFVHLTLDHRDSYDTSKLGRHYNLAVNGDIATITFTQEGEFTSYLVIKGVKQVKLIDSWREKEYLFDKHRNAQSNYWVYDAIEFIPNHHCVFSTSQNLIEARTIADITYFHFDDIIS
;
A
#
# COMPACT_ATOMS: atom_id res chain seq x y z
N MET A 1 -2.72 -6.59 18.87
CA MET A 1 -1.85 -7.80 18.92
C MET A 1 -0.40 -7.33 19.02
N SER A 2 0.43 -7.98 19.84
CA SER A 2 1.87 -7.66 19.93
C SER A 2 2.62 -8.55 18.94
N VAL A 3 3.50 -7.97 18.13
CA VAL A 3 4.33 -8.67 17.15
C VAL A 3 5.80 -8.54 17.53
N LYS A 4 6.62 -9.53 17.15
CA LYS A 4 8.08 -9.39 17.23
C LYS A 4 8.51 -8.33 16.23
N ARG A 5 9.34 -7.37 16.65
CA ARG A 5 9.87 -6.30 15.80
C ARG A 5 11.39 -6.40 15.73
N VAL A 6 11.94 -6.35 14.53
CA VAL A 6 13.38 -6.42 14.29
C VAL A 6 13.79 -5.25 13.40
N CYS A 7 14.52 -4.29 13.96
CA CYS A 7 15.15 -3.24 13.16
C CYS A 7 16.54 -3.72 12.75
N LYS A 8 16.75 -3.89 11.44
CA LYS A 8 18.02 -4.35 10.86
C LYS A 8 18.89 -3.18 10.47
N LEU A 9 20.02 -3.01 11.14
CA LEU A 9 21.04 -2.00 10.84
C LEU A 9 22.35 -2.69 10.41
N PRO A 10 23.28 -1.97 9.74
CA PRO A 10 24.49 -2.59 9.16
C PRO A 10 25.34 -3.45 10.12
N HIS A 11 25.28 -3.21 11.43
CA HIS A 11 26.11 -3.89 12.43
C HIS A 11 25.33 -4.41 13.64
N ILE A 12 24.01 -4.22 13.69
CA ILE A 12 23.20 -4.59 14.85
C ILE A 12 21.75 -4.82 14.44
N ASP A 13 21.16 -5.88 15.00
CA ASP A 13 19.73 -6.10 14.98
C ASP A 13 19.16 -5.66 16.33
N ILE A 14 18.18 -4.77 16.31
CA ILE A 14 17.47 -4.31 17.50
C ILE A 14 16.13 -5.04 17.55
N GLU A 15 15.99 -5.96 18.49
CA GLU A 15 14.75 -6.69 18.73
C GLU A 15 13.89 -6.02 19.80
N SER A 16 12.58 -5.98 19.56
CA SER A 16 11.59 -5.53 20.53
C SER A 16 10.24 -6.23 20.28
N SER A 17 9.27 -5.99 21.16
CA SER A 17 7.88 -6.42 20.97
C SER A 17 6.96 -5.20 21.05
N GLY A 18 5.95 -5.14 20.19
CA GLY A 18 5.01 -4.02 20.21
C GLY A 18 3.91 -4.14 19.15
N PRO A 19 3.14 -3.06 18.90
CA PRO A 19 2.14 -3.06 17.84
C PRO A 19 2.79 -3.26 16.47
N LEU A 20 2.00 -3.74 15.50
CA LEU A 20 2.37 -3.82 14.10
C LEU A 20 2.41 -2.40 13.51
N SER A 21 3.51 -1.70 13.77
CA SER A 21 3.73 -0.34 13.30
C SER A 21 5.08 -0.18 12.61
N ALA A 22 5.08 0.33 11.38
CA ALA A 22 6.30 0.60 10.61
C ALA A 22 6.08 1.68 9.57
N LEU A 23 7.17 2.30 9.12
CA LEU A 23 7.18 3.34 8.09
C LEU A 23 8.37 3.11 7.16
N VAL A 24 8.14 3.21 5.86
CA VAL A 24 9.18 3.33 4.85
C VAL A 24 8.93 4.57 4.02
N THR A 25 9.97 5.36 3.79
CA THR A 25 9.91 6.58 3.00
C THR A 25 10.75 6.43 1.74
N ASN A 26 10.56 7.31 0.77
CA ASN A 26 11.49 7.47 -0.33
C ASN A 26 12.12 8.87 -0.34
N GLY A 27 13.11 9.07 -1.20
CA GLY A 27 13.84 10.34 -1.32
C GLY A 27 12.99 11.55 -1.75
N PHE A 28 11.74 11.34 -2.16
CA PHE A 28 10.80 12.39 -2.54
C PHE A 28 9.78 12.70 -1.45
N GLY A 29 9.91 12.12 -0.26
CA GLY A 29 9.00 12.35 0.87
C GLY A 29 7.66 11.61 0.80
N SER A 30 7.47 10.75 -0.22
CA SER A 30 6.36 9.79 -0.23
C SER A 30 6.67 8.65 0.74
N TYR A 31 5.64 8.01 1.30
CA TYR A 31 5.83 6.99 2.32
C TYR A 31 4.74 5.92 2.31
N PHE A 32 5.07 4.75 2.85
CA PHE A 32 4.13 3.71 3.20
C PHE A 32 4.21 3.44 4.69
N ALA A 33 3.07 3.53 5.38
CA ALA A 33 2.96 3.28 6.80
C ALA A 33 2.04 2.10 7.09
N ILE A 34 2.39 1.31 8.10
CA ILE A 34 1.52 0.28 8.67
C ILE A 34 1.25 0.73 10.09
N ASP A 35 -0.02 0.93 10.44
CA ASP A 35 -0.53 1.09 11.80
C ASP A 35 -2.06 1.11 11.74
N GLU A 36 -2.71 0.00 12.11
CA GLU A 36 -4.16 -0.13 11.97
C GLU A 36 -4.95 0.87 12.82
N THR A 37 -4.30 1.51 13.80
CA THR A 37 -4.94 2.42 14.74
C THR A 37 -4.85 3.89 14.31
N LEU A 38 -4.09 4.20 13.26
CA LEU A 38 -3.86 5.56 12.74
C LEU A 38 -4.44 5.75 11.34
N SER A 39 -5.14 6.86 11.11
CA SER A 39 -5.63 7.23 9.77
C SER A 39 -4.51 7.48 8.74
N TYR A 40 -3.27 7.63 9.22
CA TYR A 40 -2.05 7.77 8.42
C TYR A 40 -1.43 6.44 7.97
N GLN A 41 -2.06 5.30 8.26
CA GLN A 41 -1.70 4.05 7.62
C GLN A 41 -1.92 4.14 6.09
N GLY A 42 -1.08 3.43 5.34
CA GLY A 42 -1.25 3.23 3.91
C GLY A 42 -0.15 3.89 3.09
N TRP A 43 -0.37 3.97 1.79
CA TRP A 43 0.56 4.58 0.84
C TRP A 43 0.17 6.03 0.57
N TYR A 44 1.12 6.92 0.82
CA TYR A 44 1.04 8.34 0.56
C TYR A 44 2.07 8.76 -0.48
N VAL A 45 1.62 9.48 -1.50
CA VAL A 45 2.42 9.95 -2.62
C VAL A 45 2.44 11.47 -2.64
N LEU A 46 3.64 12.05 -2.57
CA LEU A 46 3.85 13.47 -2.72
C LEU A 46 3.92 13.81 -4.21
N SER A 47 3.08 14.74 -4.66
CA SER A 47 3.23 15.41 -5.95
C SER A 47 4.21 16.57 -5.78
N PRO A 48 5.46 16.51 -6.30
CA PRO A 48 6.42 17.61 -6.13
C PRO A 48 6.01 18.87 -6.90
N LYS A 49 5.19 18.72 -7.94
CA LYS A 49 4.69 19.85 -8.74
C LYS A 49 3.64 20.65 -7.97
N GLU A 50 2.73 19.97 -7.29
CA GLU A 50 1.61 20.59 -6.58
C GLU A 50 1.90 20.79 -5.08
N TRP A 51 2.98 20.20 -4.57
CA TRP A 51 3.26 20.10 -3.12
C TRP A 51 2.10 19.51 -2.32
N ARG A 52 1.33 18.61 -2.95
CA ARG A 52 0.18 17.92 -2.36
C ARG A 52 0.54 16.48 -2.06
N MET A 53 0.23 16.06 -0.83
CA MET A 53 0.34 14.68 -0.41
C MET A 53 -1.01 13.99 -0.56
N GLN A 54 -1.05 12.92 -1.34
CA GLN A 54 -2.26 12.14 -1.57
C GLN A 54 -2.10 10.77 -0.96
N LYS A 55 -3.08 10.35 -0.17
CA LYS A 55 -3.24 8.96 0.19
C LYS A 55 -3.83 8.21 -1.01
N ILE A 56 -3.32 7.03 -1.31
CA ILE A 56 -3.73 6.23 -2.47
C ILE A 56 -4.25 4.87 -2.01
N ILE A 57 -3.42 4.16 -1.25
CA ILE A 57 -3.71 2.81 -0.72
C ILE A 57 -3.91 2.93 0.77
N GLU A 58 -4.92 2.27 1.29
CA GLU A 58 -5.18 2.13 2.73
C GLU A 58 -4.38 0.96 3.31
N SER A 59 -4.47 -0.21 2.69
CA SER A 59 -3.78 -1.40 3.15
C SER A 59 -3.58 -2.43 2.05
N ILE A 60 -2.50 -3.21 2.20
CA ILE A 60 -2.19 -4.41 1.42
C ILE A 60 -2.03 -5.55 2.42
N THR A 61 -2.97 -6.49 2.46
CA THR A 61 -3.05 -7.48 3.55
C THR A 61 -3.26 -8.88 2.99
N PRO A 62 -2.32 -9.82 3.18
CA PRO A 62 -2.56 -11.23 2.87
C PRO A 62 -3.74 -11.78 3.67
N VAL A 63 -4.68 -12.42 2.99
CA VAL A 63 -5.92 -12.92 3.57
C VAL A 63 -5.65 -14.16 4.42
N GLY A 64 -6.19 -14.16 5.65
CA GLY A 64 -6.10 -15.30 6.56
C GLY A 64 -4.71 -15.51 7.19
N LEU A 65 -3.83 -14.50 7.12
CA LEU A 65 -2.49 -14.55 7.70
C LEU A 65 -2.29 -13.43 8.72
N ASP A 66 -1.88 -13.80 9.93
CA ASP A 66 -1.46 -12.86 10.96
C ASP A 66 0.06 -12.64 10.89
N CYS A 67 0.48 -11.38 11.00
CA CYS A 67 1.91 -11.05 11.04
C CYS A 67 2.50 -11.47 12.40
N VAL A 68 3.53 -12.32 12.37
CA VAL A 68 4.23 -12.80 13.57
C VAL A 68 5.51 -12.02 13.85
N GLU A 69 6.17 -11.51 12.79
CA GLU A 69 7.39 -10.73 12.88
C GLU A 69 7.42 -9.62 11.84
N LEU A 70 7.69 -8.40 12.30
CA LEU A 70 7.89 -7.22 11.47
C LEU A 70 9.38 -6.87 11.46
N GLN A 71 10.01 -6.98 10.30
CA GLN A 71 11.38 -6.49 10.11
C GLN A 71 11.33 -5.16 9.37
N THR A 72 12.15 -4.19 9.81
CA THR A 72 12.29 -2.91 9.13
C THR A 72 13.77 -2.61 8.93
N ASN A 73 14.10 -2.02 7.80
CA ASN A 73 15.36 -1.31 7.62
C ASN A 73 15.06 0.08 7.03
N LEU A 74 16.08 0.83 6.62
CA LEU A 74 15.89 2.19 6.07
C LEU A 74 15.07 2.23 4.77
N ASN A 75 15.01 1.13 4.03
CA ASN A 75 14.50 1.09 2.66
C ASN A 75 13.26 0.20 2.47
N ASN A 76 12.92 -0.64 3.46
CA ASN A 76 11.79 -1.56 3.36
C ASN A 76 11.18 -1.97 4.71
N ILE A 77 9.95 -2.46 4.58
CA ILE A 77 9.20 -3.14 5.63
C ILE A 77 8.97 -4.57 5.17
N ARG A 78 9.44 -5.55 5.94
CA ARG A 78 9.18 -6.97 5.70
C ARG A 78 8.26 -7.53 6.78
N ARG A 79 7.13 -8.13 6.39
CA ARG A 79 6.24 -8.85 7.31
C ARG A 79 6.44 -10.35 7.11
N LYS A 80 6.65 -11.07 8.20
CA LYS A 80 6.61 -12.53 8.20
C LYS A 80 5.30 -13.00 8.82
N PHE A 81 4.68 -13.98 8.18
CA PHE A 81 3.44 -14.62 8.62
C PHE A 81 3.69 -16.05 9.10
N SER A 82 4.76 -16.68 8.60
CA SER A 82 5.30 -17.95 9.08
C SER A 82 6.77 -18.07 8.63
N ASP A 83 7.40 -19.21 8.89
CA ASP A 83 8.77 -19.49 8.45
C ASP A 83 8.91 -19.49 6.91
N THR A 84 7.84 -19.81 6.19
CA THR A 84 7.85 -19.92 4.71
C THR A 84 7.08 -18.82 4.01
N LYS A 85 6.30 -18.00 4.74
CA LYS A 85 5.44 -16.95 4.16
C LYS A 85 5.84 -15.56 4.65
N ALA A 86 6.19 -14.68 3.72
CA ALA A 86 6.54 -13.30 4.00
C ALA A 86 6.21 -12.38 2.82
N ASP A 87 6.07 -11.09 3.11
CA ASP A 87 6.12 -10.04 2.09
C ASP A 87 7.09 -8.92 2.49
N THR A 88 7.52 -8.14 1.51
CA THR A 88 8.42 -6.99 1.68
C THR A 88 7.93 -5.84 0.82
N ILE A 89 7.77 -4.67 1.45
CA ILE A 89 7.29 -3.43 0.85
C ILE A 89 8.43 -2.43 0.78
N PHE A 90 8.66 -1.87 -0.41
CA PHE A 90 9.61 -0.79 -0.65
C PHE A 90 8.89 0.43 -1.20
N SER A 91 9.30 1.63 -0.79
CA SER A 91 8.85 2.88 -1.41
C SER A 91 9.93 3.35 -2.38
N TYR A 92 9.59 3.46 -3.67
CA TYR A 92 10.55 3.84 -4.71
C TYR A 92 9.94 4.85 -5.68
N GLN A 93 10.45 6.08 -5.68
CA GLN A 93 9.96 7.17 -6.54
C GLN A 93 8.42 7.36 -6.47
N LYS A 94 7.70 7.13 -7.57
CA LYS A 94 6.22 7.17 -7.64
C LYS A 94 5.57 5.79 -7.55
N THR A 95 6.32 4.80 -7.07
CA THR A 95 5.89 3.40 -7.00
C THR A 95 6.00 2.83 -5.60
N LEU A 96 5.14 1.85 -5.34
CA LEU A 96 5.27 0.95 -4.21
C LEU A 96 5.61 -0.44 -4.76
N LEU A 97 6.68 -1.02 -4.25
CA LEU A 97 7.14 -2.35 -4.67
C LEU A 97 6.70 -3.36 -3.61
N TYR A 98 6.06 -4.44 -4.04
CA TYR A 98 5.56 -5.49 -3.18
C TYR A 98 6.15 -6.82 -3.60
N SER A 99 7.13 -7.31 -2.84
CA SER A 99 7.75 -8.62 -3.08
C SER A 99 7.18 -9.64 -2.10
N THR A 100 7.03 -10.88 -2.55
CA THR A 100 6.44 -11.96 -1.75
C THR A 100 7.30 -13.22 -1.78
N THR A 101 7.24 -13.99 -0.71
CA THR A 101 7.87 -15.30 -0.58
C THR A 101 6.82 -16.26 -0.02
N GLY A 102 6.49 -17.32 -0.76
CA GLY A 102 5.54 -18.34 -0.31
C GLY A 102 4.07 -17.88 -0.28
N LEU A 103 3.73 -16.79 -0.98
CA LEU A 103 2.36 -16.26 -1.07
C LEU A 103 1.71 -16.51 -2.45
N GLU A 104 2.29 -17.38 -3.28
CA GLU A 104 1.83 -17.67 -4.65
C GLU A 104 0.45 -18.35 -4.71
N ASP A 105 -0.07 -18.81 -3.58
CA ASP A 105 -1.39 -19.41 -3.39
C ASP A 105 -2.32 -18.59 -2.48
N THR A 106 -1.86 -17.42 -2.04
CA THR A 106 -2.51 -16.63 -1.00
C THR A 106 -3.07 -15.35 -1.60
N PHE A 107 -4.36 -15.11 -1.40
CA PHE A 107 -4.97 -13.84 -1.78
C PHE A 107 -4.43 -12.70 -0.94
N VAL A 108 -4.19 -11.57 -1.59
CA VAL A 108 -3.84 -10.30 -0.98
C VAL A 108 -5.01 -9.37 -1.21
N HIS A 109 -5.56 -8.84 -0.11
CA HIS A 109 -6.64 -7.88 -0.11
C HIS A 109 -6.07 -6.46 -0.23
N LEU A 110 -6.57 -5.71 -1.21
CA LEU A 110 -6.23 -4.31 -1.43
C LEU A 110 -7.39 -3.41 -1.03
N THR A 111 -7.15 -2.57 -0.03
CA THR A 111 -8.07 -1.50 0.36
C THR A 111 -7.50 -0.15 -0.08
N LEU A 112 -8.35 0.72 -0.62
CA LEU A 112 -8.02 2.05 -1.11
C LEU A 112 -8.59 3.14 -0.20
N ASP A 113 -7.89 4.26 -0.14
CA ASP A 113 -8.36 5.51 0.46
C ASP A 113 -7.74 6.66 -0.32
N HIS A 114 -8.20 6.86 -1.56
CA HIS A 114 -7.74 7.95 -2.40
C HIS A 114 -8.33 9.27 -1.92
N ARG A 115 -7.47 10.17 -1.44
CA ARG A 115 -7.79 11.54 -1.00
C ARG A 115 -6.53 12.33 -0.71
N ASP A 116 -6.65 13.65 -0.61
CA ASP A 116 -5.59 14.46 -0.02
C ASP A 116 -5.37 14.08 1.46
N SER A 117 -4.14 14.21 1.94
CA SER A 117 -3.75 13.74 3.28
C SER A 117 -4.55 14.38 4.42
N TYR A 118 -5.04 15.60 4.22
CA TYR A 118 -5.85 16.35 5.19
C TYR A 118 -7.32 16.42 4.82
N ASP A 119 -7.72 15.85 3.68
CA ASP A 119 -9.12 15.85 3.30
C ASP A 119 -9.91 14.85 4.13
N THR A 120 -11.03 15.32 4.66
CA THR A 120 -11.97 14.56 5.47
C THR A 120 -13.35 14.50 4.80
N SER A 121 -13.47 15.06 3.59
CA SER A 121 -14.67 15.02 2.78
C SER A 121 -15.03 13.56 2.46
N LYS A 122 -16.33 13.25 2.51
CA LYS A 122 -16.84 11.88 2.39
C LYS A 122 -17.49 11.59 1.03
N LEU A 123 -17.70 12.61 0.20
CA LEU A 123 -18.58 12.54 -0.97
C LEU A 123 -17.81 12.71 -2.28
N GLY A 124 -18.37 12.17 -3.37
CA GLY A 124 -17.87 12.37 -4.73
C GLY A 124 -16.72 11.46 -5.15
N ARG A 125 -16.37 10.44 -4.35
CA ARG A 125 -15.31 9.47 -4.66
C ARG A 125 -15.86 8.27 -5.44
N HIS A 126 -15.33 8.04 -6.63
CA HIS A 126 -15.72 6.93 -7.50
C HIS A 126 -14.49 6.11 -7.91
N TYR A 127 -14.64 4.79 -7.90
CA TYR A 127 -13.63 3.86 -8.39
C TYR A 127 -14.18 3.06 -9.56
N ASN A 128 -13.37 2.89 -10.60
CA ASN A 128 -13.63 1.98 -11.71
C ASN A 128 -12.43 1.05 -11.90
N LEU A 129 -12.69 -0.25 -12.06
CA LEU A 129 -11.65 -1.27 -12.10
C LEU A 129 -11.68 -1.99 -13.43
N ALA A 130 -10.50 -2.12 -14.04
CA ALA A 130 -10.30 -2.89 -15.25
C ALA A 130 -9.08 -3.82 -15.08
N VAL A 131 -9.24 -5.09 -15.46
CA VAL A 131 -8.15 -6.07 -15.40
C VAL A 131 -7.83 -6.53 -16.81
N ASN A 132 -6.55 -6.52 -17.18
CA ASN A 132 -6.06 -6.98 -18.47
C ASN A 132 -4.77 -7.79 -18.27
N GLY A 133 -4.87 -9.10 -18.41
CA GLY A 133 -3.75 -10.01 -18.17
C GLY A 133 -3.29 -9.95 -16.71
N ASP A 134 -2.02 -9.60 -16.52
CA ASP A 134 -1.35 -9.45 -15.23
C ASP A 134 -1.37 -8.00 -14.70
N ILE A 135 -2.24 -7.16 -15.25
CA ILE A 135 -2.41 -5.75 -14.88
C ILE A 135 -3.82 -5.51 -14.35
N ALA A 136 -3.92 -4.91 -13.17
CA ALA A 136 -5.14 -4.27 -12.69
C ALA A 136 -4.97 -2.74 -12.76
N THR A 137 -5.92 -2.07 -13.37
CA THR A 137 -6.01 -0.61 -13.44
C THR A 137 -7.22 -0.16 -12.65
N ILE A 138 -7.00 0.71 -11.68
CA ILE A 138 -8.04 1.35 -10.89
C ILE A 138 -8.05 2.83 -11.24
N THR A 139 -9.16 3.30 -11.80
CA THR A 139 -9.42 4.72 -12.05
C THR A 139 -10.14 5.29 -10.83
N PHE A 140 -9.57 6.31 -10.22
CA PHE A 140 -10.21 7.12 -9.20
C PHE A 140 -10.68 8.44 -9.79
N THR A 141 -11.91 8.83 -9.50
CA THR A 141 -12.45 10.15 -9.86
C THR A 141 -13.06 10.80 -8.63
N GLN A 142 -12.65 12.04 -8.36
CA GLN A 142 -13.32 12.96 -7.45
C GLN A 142 -14.21 13.89 -8.28
N GLU A 143 -15.52 13.88 -8.04
CA GLU A 143 -16.50 14.68 -8.80
C GLU A 143 -16.10 16.16 -8.86
N GLY A 144 -15.89 16.67 -10.08
CA GLY A 144 -15.58 18.08 -10.33
C GLY A 144 -14.15 18.52 -9.99
N GLU A 145 -13.28 17.61 -9.51
CA GLU A 145 -11.91 17.97 -9.11
C GLU A 145 -10.83 17.32 -9.97
N PHE A 146 -10.62 16.01 -9.85
CA PHE A 146 -9.55 15.33 -10.57
C PHE A 146 -9.80 13.83 -10.78
N THR A 147 -9.08 13.28 -11.75
CA THR A 147 -8.98 11.85 -12.02
C THR A 147 -7.54 11.40 -11.84
N SER A 148 -7.36 10.22 -11.26
CA SER A 148 -6.06 9.58 -11.12
C SER A 148 -6.18 8.07 -11.37
N TYR A 149 -5.06 7.46 -11.68
CA TYR A 149 -4.96 6.06 -12.08
C TYR A 149 -3.96 5.36 -11.18
N LEU A 150 -4.38 4.28 -10.54
CA LEU A 150 -3.51 3.31 -9.87
C LEU A 150 -3.38 2.09 -10.78
N VAL A 151 -2.17 1.81 -11.23
CA VAL A 151 -1.84 0.61 -12.01
C VAL A 151 -1.08 -0.36 -11.13
N ILE A 152 -1.50 -1.62 -11.14
CA ILE A 152 -0.88 -2.72 -10.40
C ILE A 152 -0.45 -3.79 -11.41
N LYS A 153 0.86 -3.95 -11.57
CA LYS A 153 1.47 -4.96 -12.43
C LYS A 153 1.88 -6.18 -11.61
N GLY A 154 1.77 -7.38 -12.18
CA GLY A 154 2.18 -8.63 -11.54
C GLY A 154 1.09 -9.30 -10.72
N VAL A 155 -0.18 -9.10 -11.08
CA VAL A 155 -1.33 -9.70 -10.38
C VAL A 155 -1.84 -10.96 -11.11
N LYS A 156 -2.37 -11.92 -10.36
CA LYS A 156 -3.06 -13.12 -10.85
C LYS A 156 -4.40 -13.28 -10.15
N GLN A 157 -5.34 -13.99 -10.79
CA GLN A 157 -6.64 -14.37 -10.20
C GLN A 157 -7.36 -13.21 -9.50
N VAL A 158 -7.44 -12.05 -10.14
CA VAL A 158 -8.06 -10.86 -9.54
C VAL A 158 -9.56 -11.08 -9.32
N LYS A 159 -10.02 -10.87 -8.09
CA LYS A 159 -11.42 -10.84 -7.69
C LYS A 159 -11.82 -9.42 -7.36
N LEU A 160 -12.93 -8.95 -7.91
CA LEU A 160 -13.52 -7.67 -7.54
C LEU A 160 -14.28 -7.83 -6.22
N ILE A 161 -14.02 -6.92 -5.27
CA ILE A 161 -14.77 -6.82 -4.02
C ILE A 161 -15.82 -5.70 -4.14
N ASP A 162 -15.39 -4.52 -4.57
CA ASP A 162 -16.24 -3.36 -4.86
C ASP A 162 -17.19 -3.01 -3.70
N SER A 163 -16.60 -2.73 -2.52
CA SER A 163 -17.40 -2.38 -1.34
C SER A 163 -16.77 -1.26 -0.52
N TRP A 164 -17.62 -0.31 -0.13
CA TRP A 164 -17.26 0.72 0.85
C TRP A 164 -17.56 0.23 2.26
N ARG A 165 -16.66 0.53 3.20
CA ARG A 165 -16.90 0.34 4.64
C ARG A 165 -16.34 1.50 5.45
N GLU A 166 -16.97 1.75 6.58
CA GLU A 166 -16.44 2.68 7.57
C GLU A 166 -15.36 1.99 8.40
N LYS A 167 -14.28 2.72 8.69
CA LYS A 167 -13.16 2.29 9.51
C LYS A 167 -12.92 3.32 10.62
N GLU A 168 -12.87 2.83 11.85
CA GLU A 168 -12.53 3.61 13.04
C GLU A 168 -11.05 3.42 13.41
N TYR A 169 -10.31 4.51 13.53
CA TYR A 169 -8.90 4.56 13.94
C TYR A 169 -8.81 4.89 15.44
N LEU A 170 -8.54 3.86 16.25
CA LEU A 170 -8.61 3.96 17.71
C LEU A 170 -7.63 4.97 18.32
N PHE A 171 -6.42 5.11 17.77
CA PHE A 171 -5.45 6.07 18.28
C PHE A 171 -5.89 7.51 17.98
N ASP A 172 -6.44 7.74 16.78
CA ASP A 172 -7.01 9.05 16.42
C ASP A 172 -8.21 9.42 17.30
N LYS A 173 -9.06 8.45 17.62
CA LYS A 173 -10.17 8.64 18.55
C LYS A 173 -9.67 9.02 19.95
N HIS A 174 -8.66 8.30 20.45
CA HIS A 174 -8.07 8.57 21.77
C HIS A 174 -7.49 9.98 21.89
N ARG A 175 -6.90 10.53 20.82
CA ARG A 175 -6.39 11.92 20.80
C ARG A 175 -7.42 12.97 20.38
N ASN A 176 -8.72 12.63 20.37
CA ASN A 176 -9.83 13.50 19.96
C ASN A 176 -9.68 14.08 18.53
N ALA A 177 -9.14 13.31 17.60
CA ALA A 177 -9.06 13.67 16.18
C ALA A 177 -10.16 12.99 15.35
N GLN A 178 -10.34 13.44 14.10
CA GLN A 178 -11.19 12.74 13.13
C GLN A 178 -10.67 11.31 12.97
N SER A 179 -11.51 10.34 13.33
CA SER A 179 -11.12 8.93 13.49
C SER A 179 -11.96 7.96 12.67
N ASN A 180 -13.04 8.43 12.04
CA ASN A 180 -13.90 7.61 11.20
C ASN A 180 -13.76 8.02 9.74
N TYR A 181 -13.34 7.07 8.89
CA TYR A 181 -13.18 7.28 7.45
C TYR A 181 -13.83 6.15 6.67
N TRP A 182 -14.32 6.47 5.48
CA TRP A 182 -14.77 5.47 4.52
C TRP A 182 -13.59 5.02 3.67
N VAL A 183 -13.34 3.72 3.66
CA VAL A 183 -12.31 3.06 2.84
C VAL A 183 -12.99 2.13 1.85
N TYR A 184 -12.34 1.88 0.72
CA TYR A 184 -12.90 1.10 -0.37
C TYR A 184 -12.12 -0.20 -0.55
N ASP A 185 -12.75 -1.31 -0.23
CA ASP A 185 -12.20 -2.65 -0.47
C ASP A 185 -12.35 -2.95 -1.96
N ALA A 186 -11.23 -2.90 -2.69
CA ALA A 186 -11.22 -2.83 -4.14
C ALA A 186 -11.17 -4.21 -4.78
N ILE A 187 -10.08 -4.93 -4.52
CA ILE A 187 -9.80 -6.24 -5.12
C ILE A 187 -9.10 -7.16 -4.14
N GLU A 188 -9.23 -8.46 -4.41
CA GLU A 188 -8.29 -9.47 -3.95
C GLU A 188 -7.51 -10.02 -5.15
N PHE A 189 -6.22 -10.30 -4.98
CA PHE A 189 -5.41 -10.88 -6.05
C PHE A 189 -4.33 -11.79 -5.48
N ILE A 190 -3.80 -12.68 -6.32
CA ILE A 190 -2.60 -13.47 -5.99
C ILE A 190 -1.38 -12.77 -6.62
N PRO A 191 -0.31 -12.48 -5.86
CA PRO A 191 0.90 -11.87 -6.40
C PRO A 191 1.68 -12.84 -7.31
N ASN A 192 2.25 -12.35 -8.41
CA ASN A 192 3.17 -13.09 -9.27
C ASN A 192 4.62 -12.94 -8.79
N HIS A 193 4.93 -13.44 -7.58
CA HIS A 193 6.18 -13.23 -6.83
C HIS A 193 6.41 -11.79 -6.38
N HIS A 194 6.19 -10.81 -7.25
CA HIS A 194 6.19 -9.40 -6.92
C HIS A 194 5.11 -8.64 -7.70
N CYS A 195 4.72 -7.49 -7.16
CA CYS A 195 3.82 -6.54 -7.79
C CYS A 195 4.40 -5.13 -7.71
N VAL A 196 4.08 -4.32 -8.70
CA VAL A 196 4.40 -2.89 -8.72
C VAL A 196 3.11 -2.10 -8.74
N PHE A 197 2.97 -1.19 -7.78
CA PHE A 197 1.90 -0.21 -7.74
C PHE A 197 2.46 1.12 -8.25
N SER A 198 1.82 1.73 -9.24
CA SER A 198 2.18 3.04 -9.77
C SER A 198 0.96 3.94 -9.85
N THR A 199 1.13 5.22 -9.54
CA THR A 199 0.05 6.20 -9.61
C THR A 199 0.41 7.43 -10.45
N SER A 200 -0.53 7.92 -11.25
CA SER A 200 -0.45 9.21 -11.95
C SER A 200 -1.84 9.72 -12.32
N GLN A 201 -1.96 11.02 -12.58
CA GLN A 201 -3.12 11.64 -13.25
C GLN A 201 -3.21 11.24 -14.73
N ASN A 202 -2.18 10.62 -15.30
CA ASN A 202 -2.14 10.13 -16.67
C ASN A 202 -1.98 8.60 -16.70
N LEU A 203 -2.93 7.89 -17.30
CA LEU A 203 -2.93 6.42 -17.37
C LEU A 203 -1.69 5.87 -18.10
N ILE A 204 -1.26 6.50 -19.19
CA ILE A 204 -0.09 6.06 -19.96
C ILE A 204 1.17 6.19 -19.11
N GLU A 205 1.31 7.29 -18.35
CA GLU A 205 2.43 7.47 -17.42
C GLU A 205 2.42 6.40 -16.32
N ALA A 206 1.30 6.23 -15.60
CA ALA A 206 1.18 5.24 -14.53
C ALA A 206 1.52 3.82 -15.04
N ARG A 207 1.02 3.47 -16.23
CA ARG A 207 1.29 2.16 -16.84
C ARG A 207 2.75 2.02 -17.26
N THR A 208 3.32 3.01 -17.93
CA THR A 208 4.72 2.98 -18.38
C THR A 208 5.67 2.85 -17.19
N ILE A 209 5.42 3.61 -16.11
CA ILE A 209 6.21 3.51 -14.89
C ILE A 209 6.07 2.11 -14.27
N ALA A 210 4.85 1.58 -14.17
CA ALA A 210 4.62 0.24 -13.64
C ALA A 210 5.36 -0.84 -14.45
N ASP A 211 5.27 -0.81 -15.78
CA ASP A 211 5.91 -1.79 -16.66
C ASP A 211 7.46 -1.72 -16.58
N ILE A 212 8.06 -0.51 -16.63
CA ILE A 212 9.52 -0.34 -16.52
C ILE A 212 10.02 -0.80 -15.16
N THR A 213 9.32 -0.40 -14.09
CA THR A 213 9.71 -0.74 -12.72
C THR A 213 9.57 -2.24 -12.47
N TYR A 214 8.55 -2.89 -13.04
CA TYR A 214 8.37 -4.33 -12.95
C TYR A 214 9.50 -5.08 -13.67
N PHE A 215 9.92 -4.61 -14.84
CA PHE A 215 11.03 -5.21 -15.59
C PHE A 215 12.37 -5.10 -14.86
N HIS A 216 12.60 -3.99 -14.14
CA HIS A 216 13.82 -3.74 -13.37
C HIS A 216 13.67 -4.01 -11.87
N PHE A 217 12.68 -4.80 -11.46
CA PHE A 217 12.32 -4.94 -10.04
C PHE A 217 13.51 -5.38 -9.18
N ASP A 218 14.21 -6.44 -9.61
CA ASP A 218 15.33 -7.01 -8.86
C ASP A 218 16.53 -6.06 -8.78
N ASP A 219 16.80 -5.30 -9.84
CA ASP A 219 17.86 -4.27 -9.86
C ASP A 219 17.56 -3.12 -8.89
N ILE A 220 16.29 -2.84 -8.62
CA ILE A 220 15.86 -1.74 -7.74
C ILE A 220 15.94 -2.16 -6.26
N ILE A 221 15.65 -3.43 -5.96
CA ILE A 221 15.58 -3.90 -4.56
C ILE A 221 16.88 -4.55 -4.06
N SER A 222 17.85 -4.80 -4.94
CA SER A 222 19.20 -5.29 -4.61
C SER A 222 20.04 -4.24 -3.90
#